data_AF-A0A2T4CRY8-F1
#
_entry.id   AF-A0A2T4CRY8-F1
#
_cell.length_a   1.000
_cell.length_b   1.000
_cell.length_c   1.000
_cell.angle_alpha   90.00
_cell.angle_beta   90.00
_cell.angle_gamma   90.00
#
_symmetry.space_group_name_H-M   'P 1'
#
loop_
_entity.id
_entity.type
_entity.pdbx_description
1 polymer ?
#
loop_
_entity_poly.entity_id
_entity_poly.type
_entity_poly.pdbx_seq_one_letter_code
_entity_poly.pdbx_strand_id
1 'polypeptide(L)'
;VISVNPQVSPDIVALIGTSAALAISGVPFAGPIGAARVGVVDGEYVLNPTRDELEVSKLDLVVAGTAGAVLMVESEAEMLSEDAMLGAVVYGHEQMQGVITAINEFAAEAGKPKWEWTAPAKNDALIAKVREVSEAGIGDAYLITEKAERYAKISELKASVIEQLTAADETLS
;
A
#
# COMPACT_ATOMS: atom_id res chain seq x y z
N VAL A 1 -20.34 -8.31 -4.95
CA VAL A 1 -20.71 -8.29 -6.39
C VAL A 1 -22.20 -8.54 -6.49
N ILE A 2 -22.96 -7.66 -7.15
CA ILE A 2 -24.44 -7.76 -7.27
C ILE A 2 -24.94 -8.09 -8.68
N SER A 3 -24.10 -7.84 -9.70
CA SER A 3 -24.30 -8.21 -11.11
C SER A 3 -22.93 -8.42 -11.73
N VAL A 4 -22.82 -9.31 -12.71
CA VAL A 4 -21.55 -9.67 -13.34
C VAL A 4 -21.71 -9.88 -14.84
N ASN A 5 -20.83 -9.23 -15.60
CA ASN A 5 -20.58 -9.57 -17.01
C ASN A 5 -19.46 -10.61 -17.02
N PRO A 6 -19.65 -11.81 -17.62
CA PRO A 6 -18.60 -12.83 -17.69
C PRO A 6 -17.26 -12.38 -18.31
N GLN A 7 -17.29 -11.33 -19.13
CA GLN A 7 -16.12 -10.76 -19.79
C GLN A 7 -15.36 -9.72 -18.97
N VAL A 8 -15.93 -9.23 -17.87
CA VAL A 8 -15.31 -8.19 -17.03
C VAL A 8 -15.14 -8.73 -15.62
N SER A 9 -13.88 -8.95 -15.22
CA SER A 9 -13.60 -9.38 -13.85
C SER A 9 -14.04 -8.31 -12.85
N PRO A 10 -14.71 -8.70 -11.75
CA PRO A 10 -15.22 -7.73 -10.77
C PRO A 10 -14.13 -7.17 -9.84
N ASP A 11 -12.89 -7.65 -9.91
CA ASP A 11 -11.78 -7.25 -9.02
C ASP A 11 -11.38 -5.78 -9.18
N ILE A 12 -11.10 -5.32 -10.40
CA ILE A 12 -10.77 -3.91 -10.69
C ILE A 12 -11.95 -3.01 -10.31
N VAL A 13 -13.17 -3.43 -10.64
CA VAL A 13 -14.40 -2.69 -10.26
C VAL A 13 -14.53 -2.55 -8.75
N ALA A 14 -14.23 -3.61 -8.00
CA ALA A 14 -14.26 -3.58 -6.54
C ALA A 14 -13.19 -2.63 -5.97
N LEU A 15 -11.96 -2.66 -6.49
CA LEU A 15 -10.89 -1.74 -6.08
C LEU A 15 -11.26 -0.27 -6.32
N ILE A 16 -11.80 0.03 -7.50
CA ILE A 16 -12.28 1.38 -7.85
C ILE A 16 -13.43 1.79 -6.94
N GLY A 17 -14.38 0.90 -6.68
CA GLY A 17 -15.49 1.14 -5.77
C GLY A 17 -15.03 1.43 -4.33
N THR A 18 -14.07 0.68 -3.81
CA THR A 18 -13.46 0.94 -2.50
C THR A 18 -12.77 2.30 -2.46
N SER A 19 -11.99 2.63 -3.50
CA SER A 19 -11.31 3.92 -3.62
C SER A 19 -12.30 5.08 -3.59
N ALA A 20 -13.37 5.00 -4.40
CA ALA A 20 -14.43 6.01 -4.45
C ALA A 20 -15.18 6.13 -3.12
N ALA A 21 -15.53 5.00 -2.50
CA ALA A 21 -16.23 4.99 -1.22
C ALA A 21 -15.41 5.64 -0.11
N LEU A 22 -14.11 5.35 -0.04
CA LEU A 22 -13.20 5.99 0.91
C LEU A 22 -13.05 7.49 0.62
N ALA A 23 -12.93 7.88 -0.65
CA ALA A 23 -12.80 9.28 -1.06
C ALA A 23 -14.01 10.15 -0.62
N ILE A 24 -15.22 9.60 -0.64
CA ILE A 24 -16.44 10.33 -0.20
C ILE A 24 -16.77 10.17 1.29
N SER A 25 -16.04 9.32 2.02
CA SER A 25 -16.40 8.96 3.40
C SER A 25 -16.08 10.04 4.44
N GLY A 26 -15.13 10.93 4.13
CA GLY A 26 -14.60 11.93 5.06
C GLY A 26 -13.47 11.43 5.97
N VAL A 27 -13.15 10.13 5.96
CA VAL A 27 -12.07 9.59 6.80
C VAL A 27 -10.69 10.10 6.33
N PRO A 28 -9.68 10.22 7.22
CA PRO A 28 -8.32 10.57 6.84
C PRO A 28 -7.69 9.48 5.94
N PHE A 29 -7.85 9.62 4.64
CA PHE A 29 -7.36 8.68 3.62
C PHE A 29 -6.56 9.43 2.56
N ALA A 30 -5.30 9.02 2.38
CA ALA A 30 -4.36 9.62 1.43
C ALA A 30 -4.49 9.02 0.00
N GLY A 31 -5.73 8.83 -0.45
CA GLY A 31 -6.04 8.42 -1.82
C GLY A 31 -6.53 9.60 -2.67
N PRO A 32 -7.38 9.36 -3.70
CA PRO A 32 -7.86 8.05 -4.14
C PRO A 32 -6.76 7.23 -4.83
N ILE A 33 -7.00 5.92 -4.95
CA ILE A 33 -6.21 5.02 -5.78
C ILE A 33 -6.95 4.70 -7.09
N GLY A 34 -6.19 4.48 -8.15
CA GLY A 34 -6.64 3.81 -9.37
C GLY A 34 -6.30 2.32 -9.30
N ALA A 35 -6.91 1.55 -10.19
CA ALA A 35 -6.57 0.15 -10.42
C ALA A 35 -6.71 -0.16 -11.92
N ALA A 36 -5.82 -0.96 -12.45
CA ALA A 36 -5.84 -1.43 -13.82
C ALA A 36 -5.29 -2.85 -13.90
N ARG A 37 -5.90 -3.67 -14.76
CA ARG A 37 -5.29 -4.91 -15.26
C ARG A 37 -4.59 -4.62 -16.58
N VAL A 38 -3.40 -5.17 -16.77
CA VAL A 38 -2.61 -5.05 -18.00
C VAL A 38 -2.32 -6.44 -18.53
N GLY A 39 -2.69 -6.68 -19.78
CA GLY A 39 -2.31 -7.87 -20.54
C GLY A 39 -1.27 -7.56 -21.61
N VAL A 40 -0.70 -8.61 -22.19
CA VAL A 40 0.16 -8.54 -23.38
C VAL A 40 -0.40 -9.47 -24.43
N VAL A 41 -1.09 -8.90 -25.42
CA VAL A 41 -1.70 -9.64 -26.55
C VAL A 41 -1.01 -9.18 -27.82
N ASP A 42 -0.56 -10.12 -28.66
CA ASP A 42 0.21 -9.85 -29.88
C ASP A 42 1.46 -8.96 -29.67
N GLY A 43 2.02 -8.97 -28.46
CA GLY A 43 3.19 -8.18 -28.08
C GLY A 43 2.90 -6.75 -27.61
N GLU A 44 1.63 -6.34 -27.57
CA GLU A 44 1.20 -5.00 -27.17
C GLU A 44 0.50 -5.01 -25.79
N TYR A 45 0.62 -3.92 -25.04
CA TYR A 45 -0.07 -3.77 -23.77
C TYR A 45 -1.57 -3.51 -23.98
N VAL A 46 -2.42 -4.30 -23.31
CA VAL A 46 -3.87 -4.16 -23.34
C VAL A 46 -4.38 -3.75 -21.98
N LEU A 47 -5.19 -2.68 -21.93
CA LEU A 47 -5.80 -2.19 -20.68
C LEU A 47 -7.09 -2.98 -20.39
N ASN A 48 -7.21 -3.48 -19.17
CA ASN A 48 -8.36 -4.23 -18.66
C ASN A 48 -8.87 -5.26 -19.67
N PRO A 49 -8.00 -6.17 -20.16
CA PRO A 49 -8.38 -7.18 -21.13
C PRO A 49 -9.59 -7.97 -20.62
N THR A 50 -10.47 -8.30 -21.56
CA THR A 50 -11.59 -9.21 -21.32
C THR A 50 -11.07 -10.59 -20.93
N ARG A 51 -11.97 -11.43 -20.42
CA ARG A 51 -11.63 -12.80 -20.06
C ARG A 51 -11.07 -13.58 -21.25
N ASP A 52 -11.66 -13.41 -22.44
CA ASP A 52 -11.22 -14.10 -23.65
C ASP A 52 -9.85 -13.57 -24.14
N GLU A 53 -9.58 -12.26 -24.01
CA GLU A 53 -8.27 -11.67 -24.34
C GLU A 53 -7.16 -12.14 -23.38
N LEU A 54 -7.50 -12.39 -22.11
CA LEU A 54 -6.56 -12.94 -21.14
C LEU A 54 -6.12 -14.36 -21.47
N GLU A 55 -6.97 -15.18 -22.10
CA GLU A 55 -6.61 -16.56 -22.48
C GLU A 55 -5.46 -16.63 -23.49
N VAL A 56 -5.29 -15.57 -24.29
CA VAL A 56 -4.19 -15.43 -25.26
C VAL A 56 -3.12 -14.43 -24.82
N SER A 57 -3.26 -13.87 -23.63
CA SER A 57 -2.33 -12.90 -23.08
C SER A 57 -1.11 -13.57 -22.46
N LYS A 58 0.08 -13.01 -22.70
CA LYS A 58 1.32 -13.43 -22.04
C LYS A 58 1.52 -12.83 -20.64
N LEU A 59 0.58 -12.00 -20.20
CA LEU A 59 0.61 -11.28 -18.93
C LEU A 59 -0.80 -11.16 -18.35
N ASP A 60 -0.94 -11.44 -17.06
CA ASP A 60 -2.07 -10.96 -16.25
C ASP A 60 -1.46 -10.18 -15.08
N LEU A 61 -1.44 -8.85 -15.20
CA LEU A 61 -0.87 -7.96 -14.18
C LEU A 61 -1.94 -7.02 -13.68
N VAL A 62 -2.17 -6.99 -12.36
CA VAL A 62 -2.98 -5.97 -11.70
C VAL A 62 -2.05 -4.99 -11.00
N VAL A 63 -2.23 -3.72 -11.28
CA VAL A 63 -1.50 -2.62 -10.64
C VAL A 63 -2.49 -1.66 -9.99
N ALA A 64 -2.12 -1.13 -8.82
CA ALA A 64 -2.85 -0.08 -8.13
C ALA A 64 -1.89 1.00 -7.61
N GLY A 65 -2.34 2.24 -7.64
CA GLY A 65 -1.51 3.40 -7.27
C GLY A 65 -2.31 4.67 -7.05
N THR A 66 -1.65 5.66 -6.47
CA THR A 66 -2.15 7.04 -6.37
C THR A 66 -1.77 7.84 -7.60
N ALA A 67 -2.13 9.12 -7.65
CA ALA A 67 -1.67 10.04 -8.70
C ALA A 67 -0.14 10.14 -8.78
N GLY A 68 0.55 10.02 -7.64
CA GLY A 68 1.99 10.24 -7.56
C GLY A 68 2.86 8.99 -7.57
N ALA A 69 2.30 7.81 -7.26
CA ALA A 69 3.10 6.60 -7.10
C ALA A 69 2.28 5.31 -7.26
N VAL A 70 2.95 4.28 -7.78
CA VAL A 70 2.51 2.88 -7.70
C VAL A 70 2.61 2.39 -6.25
N LEU A 71 1.60 1.65 -5.78
CA LEU A 71 1.55 1.12 -4.42
C LEU A 71 1.56 -0.42 -4.37
N MET A 72 0.95 -1.09 -5.35
CA MET A 72 0.81 -2.54 -5.37
C MET A 72 0.85 -3.06 -6.81
N VAL A 73 1.52 -4.21 -7.00
CA VAL A 73 1.55 -4.97 -8.25
C VAL A 73 1.40 -6.45 -7.89
N GLU A 74 0.48 -7.15 -8.55
CA GLU A 74 0.30 -8.61 -8.50
C GLU A 74 0.25 -9.12 -9.95
N SER A 75 1.05 -10.12 -10.29
CA SER A 75 1.19 -10.52 -11.70
C SER A 75 1.58 -11.96 -11.92
N GLU A 76 1.06 -12.55 -13.00
CA GLU A 76 1.50 -13.80 -13.60
C GLU A 76 1.92 -13.54 -15.06
N ALA A 77 3.07 -14.09 -15.49
CA ALA A 77 3.64 -13.79 -16.80
C ALA A 77 4.33 -15.01 -17.45
N GLU A 78 4.21 -15.13 -18.77
CA GLU A 78 4.87 -16.17 -19.57
C GLU A 78 6.32 -15.79 -19.94
N MET A 79 7.22 -15.81 -18.96
CA MET A 79 8.66 -15.54 -19.15
C MET A 79 8.96 -14.24 -19.92
N LEU A 80 8.27 -13.15 -19.57
CA LEU A 80 8.57 -11.81 -20.09
C LEU A 80 9.85 -11.25 -19.48
N SER A 81 10.53 -10.35 -20.20
CA SER A 81 11.70 -9.64 -19.69
C SER A 81 11.34 -8.64 -18.60
N GLU A 82 12.31 -8.27 -17.77
CA GLU A 82 12.14 -7.25 -16.73
C GLU A 82 11.68 -5.91 -17.30
N ASP A 83 12.21 -5.52 -18.46
CA ASP A 83 11.81 -4.28 -19.16
C ASP A 83 10.34 -4.32 -19.59
N ALA A 84 9.87 -5.46 -20.09
CA ALA A 84 8.47 -5.63 -20.48
C ALA A 84 7.54 -5.60 -19.25
N MET A 85 7.96 -6.19 -18.13
CA MET A 85 7.22 -6.15 -16.86
C MET A 85 7.14 -4.73 -16.29
N LEU A 86 8.26 -4.01 -16.28
CA LEU A 86 8.30 -2.61 -15.82
C LEU A 86 7.43 -1.72 -16.71
N GLY A 87 7.51 -1.89 -18.03
CA GLY A 87 6.67 -1.16 -18.98
C GLY A 87 5.17 -1.39 -18.74
N ALA A 88 4.76 -2.62 -18.43
CA ALA A 88 3.36 -2.94 -18.10
C ALA A 88 2.89 -2.24 -16.82
N VAL A 89 3.74 -2.16 -15.78
CA VAL A 89 3.44 -1.45 -14.53
C VAL A 89 3.25 0.05 -14.80
N VAL A 90 4.17 0.66 -15.57
CA VAL A 90 4.09 2.09 -15.93
C VAL A 90 2.84 2.36 -16.75
N TYR A 91 2.58 1.55 -17.79
CA TYR A 91 1.40 1.66 -18.63
C TYR A 91 0.11 1.60 -17.80
N GLY A 92 -0.03 0.61 -16.92
CA GLY A 92 -1.22 0.50 -16.06
C GLY A 92 -1.38 1.69 -15.11
N HIS A 93 -0.28 2.21 -14.55
CA HIS A 93 -0.28 3.41 -13.70
C HIS A 93 -0.69 4.68 -14.45
N GLU A 94 -0.27 4.84 -15.71
CA GLU A 94 -0.70 5.94 -16.58
C GLU A 94 -2.18 5.82 -16.94
N GLN A 95 -2.65 4.64 -17.33
CA GLN A 95 -4.04 4.43 -17.75
C GLN A 95 -5.04 4.61 -16.60
N MET A 96 -4.69 4.23 -15.36
CA MET A 96 -5.59 4.38 -14.21
C MET A 96 -5.77 5.84 -13.76
N GLN A 97 -4.99 6.80 -14.27
CA GLN A 97 -5.13 8.22 -13.89
C GLN A 97 -6.50 8.80 -14.24
N GLY A 98 -7.14 8.28 -15.30
CA GLY A 98 -8.53 8.65 -15.64
C GLY A 98 -9.52 8.29 -14.54
N VAL A 99 -9.33 7.12 -13.90
CA VAL A 99 -10.15 6.69 -12.76
C VAL A 99 -9.93 7.59 -11.55
N ILE A 100 -8.67 7.90 -11.23
CA ILE A 100 -8.31 8.77 -10.10
C ILE A 100 -8.94 10.16 -10.27
N THR A 101 -8.86 10.70 -11.49
CA THR A 101 -9.47 11.99 -11.84
C THR A 101 -10.97 11.97 -11.65
N ALA A 102 -11.65 10.96 -12.19
CA ALA A 102 -13.10 10.80 -12.03
C ALA A 102 -13.54 10.64 -10.57
N ILE A 103 -12.78 9.91 -9.74
CA ILE A 103 -13.08 9.77 -8.31
C ILE A 103 -12.91 11.11 -7.58
N ASN A 104 -11.89 11.91 -7.93
CA ASN A 104 -11.71 13.23 -7.34
C ASN A 104 -12.86 14.18 -7.69
N GLU A 105 -13.30 14.19 -8.95
CA GLU A 105 -14.47 14.96 -9.41
C GLU A 105 -15.73 14.53 -8.66
N PHE A 106 -15.96 13.21 -8.56
CA PHE A 106 -17.07 12.65 -7.80
C PHE A 106 -17.03 13.04 -6.31
N ALA A 107 -15.86 13.01 -5.69
CA ALA A 107 -15.69 13.40 -4.29
C ALA A 107 -15.89 14.91 -4.07
N ALA A 108 -15.57 15.75 -5.05
CA ALA A 108 -15.84 17.18 -4.98
C ALA A 108 -17.35 17.49 -4.98
N GLU A 109 -18.16 16.69 -5.69
CA GLU A 109 -19.61 16.86 -5.77
C GLU A 109 -20.37 16.17 -4.63
N ALA A 110 -19.96 14.96 -4.25
CA ALA A 110 -20.74 14.08 -3.36
C ALA A 110 -20.02 13.73 -2.05
N GLY A 111 -18.85 14.31 -1.78
CA GLY A 111 -18.05 14.02 -0.60
C GLY A 111 -18.71 14.47 0.71
N LYS A 112 -18.66 13.62 1.74
CA LYS A 112 -19.01 14.01 3.10
C LYS A 112 -17.94 14.95 3.69
N PRO A 113 -18.29 15.76 4.70
CA PRO A 113 -17.31 16.56 5.43
C PRO A 113 -16.15 15.69 5.94
N LYS A 114 -14.92 16.20 5.82
CA LYS A 114 -13.74 15.54 6.38
C LYS A 114 -13.85 15.47 7.90
N TRP A 115 -13.29 14.40 8.47
CA TRP A 115 -13.20 14.26 9.91
C TRP A 115 -12.24 15.31 10.48
N GLU A 116 -12.64 15.95 11.57
CA GLU A 116 -11.76 16.76 12.40
C GLU A 116 -10.81 15.83 13.16
N TRP A 117 -9.75 15.40 12.48
CA TRP A 117 -8.76 14.47 13.01
C TRP A 117 -7.35 15.05 12.89
N THR A 118 -6.57 14.91 13.95
CA THR A 118 -5.16 15.25 13.99
C THR A 118 -4.37 14.09 14.58
N ALA A 119 -3.15 13.89 14.08
CA ALA A 119 -2.26 12.88 14.64
C ALA A 119 -1.85 13.27 16.07
N PRO A 120 -1.68 12.28 16.98
CA PRO A 120 -1.16 12.56 18.32
C PRO A 120 0.18 13.31 18.25
N ALA A 121 0.34 14.30 19.12
CA ALA A 121 1.60 15.00 19.26
C ALA A 121 2.70 14.02 19.68
N LYS A 122 3.87 14.11 19.04
CA LYS A 122 5.03 13.32 19.42
C LYS A 122 5.64 13.90 20.70
N ASN A 123 6.02 13.03 21.63
CA ASN A 123 6.82 13.42 22.79
C ASN A 123 8.30 13.28 22.42
N ASP A 124 8.87 14.32 21.80
CA ASP A 124 10.24 14.31 21.29
C ASP A 124 11.28 14.07 22.40
N ALA A 125 11.02 14.56 23.62
CA ALA A 125 11.89 14.31 24.77
C ALA A 125 11.90 12.81 25.16
N LEU A 126 10.73 12.16 25.19
CA LEU A 126 10.65 10.72 25.44
C LEU A 126 11.30 9.91 24.31
N ILE A 127 11.08 10.29 23.06
CA ILE A 127 11.71 9.64 21.90
C ILE A 127 13.24 9.73 22.01
N ALA A 128 13.78 10.89 22.38
CA ALA A 128 15.21 11.07 22.58
C ALA A 128 15.75 10.18 23.70
N LYS A 129 15.06 10.10 24.85
CA LYS A 129 15.44 9.19 25.96
C LYS A 129 15.43 7.73 25.53
N VAL A 130 14.35 7.28 24.85
CA VAL A 130 14.26 5.91 24.32
C VAL A 130 15.41 5.61 23.37
N ARG A 131 15.74 6.55 22.47
CA ARG A 131 16.85 6.38 21.55
C ARG A 131 18.18 6.23 22.30
N GLU A 132 18.47 7.13 23.24
CA GLU A 132 19.71 7.13 24.03
C GLU A 132 19.98 5.77 24.70
N VAL A 133 18.95 5.16 25.31
CA VAL A 133 19.12 3.90 26.05
C VAL A 133 19.03 2.63 25.19
N SER A 134 18.54 2.72 23.95
CA SER A 134 18.25 1.54 23.12
C SER A 134 19.00 1.46 21.80
N GLU A 135 19.48 2.57 21.25
CA GLU A 135 20.01 2.62 19.87
C GLU A 135 21.17 1.66 19.63
N ALA A 136 22.18 1.68 20.50
CA ALA A 136 23.33 0.78 20.40
C ALA A 136 22.92 -0.70 20.55
N GLY A 137 22.07 -1.01 21.55
CA GLY A 137 21.62 -2.38 21.80
C GLY A 137 20.75 -2.94 20.69
N ILE A 138 19.92 -2.12 20.06
CA ILE A 138 19.16 -2.50 18.85
C ILE A 138 20.12 -2.74 17.69
N GLY A 139 21.11 -1.86 17.49
CA GLY A 139 22.15 -2.03 16.47
C GLY A 139 22.86 -3.39 16.60
N ASP A 140 23.36 -3.71 17.79
CA ASP A 140 24.04 -4.98 18.07
C ASP A 140 23.12 -6.19 17.86
N ALA A 141 21.85 -6.09 18.29
CA ALA A 141 20.90 -7.18 18.13
C ALA A 141 20.62 -7.51 16.65
N TYR A 142 20.61 -6.51 15.77
CA TYR A 142 20.40 -6.72 14.32
C TYR A 142 21.63 -7.29 13.60
N LEU A 143 22.80 -7.37 14.25
CA LEU A 143 23.96 -8.11 13.74
C LEU A 143 23.88 -9.62 14.01
N ILE A 144 23.02 -10.04 14.94
CA ILE A 144 22.77 -11.46 15.22
C ILE A 144 22.03 -12.08 14.04
N THR A 145 22.59 -13.13 13.43
CA THR A 145 22.00 -13.78 12.25
C THR A 145 20.85 -14.73 12.63
N GLU A 146 21.02 -15.48 13.72
CA GLU A 146 20.03 -16.43 14.22
C GLU A 146 18.76 -15.70 14.68
N LYS A 147 17.59 -16.15 14.19
CA LYS A 147 16.31 -15.46 14.36
C LYS A 147 15.84 -15.50 15.81
N ALA A 148 15.90 -16.65 16.48
CA ALA A 148 15.41 -16.80 17.85
C ALA A 148 16.27 -16.00 18.85
N GLU A 149 17.58 -16.02 18.72
CA GLU A 149 18.55 -15.26 19.52
C GLU A 149 18.39 -13.76 19.32
N ARG A 150 18.25 -13.30 18.06
CA ARG A 150 17.94 -11.89 17.77
C ARG A 150 16.63 -11.45 18.42
N TYR A 151 15.60 -12.28 18.34
CA TYR A 151 14.29 -11.96 18.91
C TYR A 151 14.33 -11.94 20.44
N ALA A 152 15.03 -12.88 21.07
CA ALA A 152 15.27 -12.91 22.50
C ALA A 152 15.99 -11.64 22.95
N LYS A 153 17.09 -11.27 22.27
CA LYS A 153 17.86 -10.07 22.59
C LYS A 153 17.05 -8.78 22.46
N ILE A 154 16.25 -8.64 21.40
CA ILE A 154 15.35 -7.50 21.21
C ILE A 154 14.27 -7.46 22.32
N SER A 155 13.72 -8.61 22.70
CA SER A 155 12.72 -8.70 23.75
C SER A 155 13.28 -8.28 25.11
N GLU A 156 14.47 -8.76 25.46
CA GLU A 156 15.19 -8.36 26.68
C GLU A 156 15.47 -6.86 26.70
N LEU A 157 15.95 -6.31 25.58
CA LEU A 157 16.23 -4.88 25.48
C LEU A 157 14.96 -4.03 25.62
N LYS A 158 13.86 -4.42 24.97
CA LYS A 158 12.57 -3.73 25.12
C LYS A 158 12.10 -3.73 26.57
N ALA A 159 12.17 -4.88 27.26
CA ALA A 159 11.80 -4.98 28.66
C ALA A 159 12.68 -4.06 29.53
N SER A 160 14.00 -4.07 29.31
CA SER A 160 14.93 -3.23 30.04
C SER A 160 14.71 -1.73 29.81
N VAL A 161 14.41 -1.31 28.58
CA VAL A 161 14.11 0.10 28.26
C VAL A 161 12.83 0.56 28.94
N ILE A 162 11.78 -0.27 28.92
CA ILE A 162 10.52 0.04 29.61
C ILE A 162 10.79 0.19 31.10
N GLU A 163 11.45 -0.79 31.72
CA GLU A 163 11.77 -0.78 33.15
C GLU A 163 12.60 0.46 33.55
N GLN A 164 13.66 0.78 32.79
CA GLN A 164 14.50 1.95 33.06
C GLN A 164 13.73 3.26 32.99
N LEU A 165 12.83 3.40 32.01
CA LEU A 165 12.10 4.65 31.79
C LEU A 165 10.94 4.82 32.78
N THR A 166 10.20 3.76 33.10
CA THR A 166 9.11 3.83 34.08
C THR A 166 9.62 3.97 35.51
N ALA A 167 10.79 3.41 35.83
CA ALA A 167 11.46 3.64 37.11
C ALA A 167 11.98 5.09 37.26
N ALA A 168 12.36 5.73 36.15
CA ALA A 168 12.86 7.11 36.14
C ALA A 168 11.74 8.17 36.09
N ASP A 169 10.54 7.79 35.65
CA ASP A 169 9.39 8.68 35.49
C ASP A 169 8.07 7.90 35.66
N GLU A 170 7.48 7.98 36.86
CA GLU A 170 6.24 7.28 37.20
C GLU A 170 5.04 7.69 36.30
N THR A 171 5.11 8.85 35.63
CA THR A 171 4.05 9.29 34.70
C THR A 171 4.03 8.52 33.38
N LEU A 172 5.04 7.68 33.13
CA LEU A 172 5.15 6.79 31.97
C LEU A 172 4.59 5.38 32.23
N SER A 173 4.12 5.10 33.46
CA SER A 173 3.60 3.78 33.88
C SER A 173 2.14 3.56 33.51
#